data_AF-A0A924I0Y0-F1
#
_entry.id   AF-A0A924I0Y0-F1
#
_cell.length_a   1.000
_cell.length_b   1.000
_cell.length_c   1.000
_cell.angle_alpha   90.00
_cell.angle_beta   90.00
_cell.angle_gamma   90.00
#
_symmetry.space_group_name_H-M   'P 1'
#
loop_
_entity.id
_entity.type
_entity.pdbx_description
1 polymer ?
#
loop_
_entity_poly.entity_id
_entity_poly.type
_entity_poly.pdbx_seq_one_letter_code
_entity_poly.pdbx_strand_id
1 'polypeptide(L)' 'MARTRREFTPEYKDEAVKLVINTGRAVSVVARELGI' A
#
# COMPACT_ATOMS: atom_id res chain seq x y z
N MET A 1 18.87 8.51 -12.67
CA MET A 1 18.74 8.15 -11.24
C MET A 1 17.69 7.06 -11.11
N ALA A 2 18.08 5.85 -10.74
CA ALA A 2 17.11 4.82 -10.39
C ALA A 2 16.37 5.28 -9.12
N ARG A 3 15.03 5.31 -9.14
CA ARG A 3 14.25 5.56 -7.92
C ARG A 3 14.60 4.46 -6.93
N THR A 4 15.23 4.82 -5.81
CA THR A 4 15.42 3.91 -4.69
C THR A 4 14.05 3.31 -4.34
N ARG A 5 13.91 1.99 -4.44
CA ARG A 5 12.66 1.32 -4.03
C ARG A 5 12.46 1.60 -2.55
N ARG A 6 11.31 2.18 -2.21
CA ARG A 6 10.89 2.32 -0.81
C ARG A 6 10.71 0.92 -0.24
N GLU A 7 11.43 0.61 0.83
CA GLU A 7 11.19 -0.58 1.62
C GLU A 7 10.13 -0.25 2.67
N PHE A 8 9.09 -1.09 2.71
CA PHE A 8 8.03 -1.01 3.71
C PHE A 8 8.20 -2.11 4.72
N THR A 9 7.86 -1.82 5.98
CA THR A 9 7.85 -2.84 7.03
C THR A 9 6.77 -3.89 6.74
N PRO A 10 6.93 -5.12 7.27
CA PRO A 10 5.90 -6.16 7.13
C PRO A 10 4.52 -5.70 7.63
N GLU A 11 4.48 -4.98 8.74
CA GLU A 11 3.23 -4.50 9.37
C GLU A 11 2.52 -3.49 8.48
N TYR A 12 3.27 -2.59 7.83
CA TYR A 12 2.70 -1.63 6.89
C TYR A 12 2.03 -2.32 5.69
N LYS A 13 2.64 -3.42 5.20
CA LYS A 13 2.06 -4.22 4.11
C LYS A 13 0.78 -4.92 4.56
N ASP A 14 0.76 -5.46 5.77
CA ASP A 14 -0.39 -6.16 6.33
C ASP A 14 -1.59 -5.22 6.50
N GLU A 15 -1.38 -4.03 7.05
CA GLU A 15 -2.43 -3.02 7.20
C GLU A 15 -2.96 -2.52 5.84
N ALA A 16 -2.08 -2.33 4.85
CA ALA A 16 -2.51 -1.97 3.50
C ALA A 16 -3.39 -3.06 2.85
N VAL A 17 -3.06 -4.34 3.07
CA VAL A 17 -3.85 -5.48 2.58
C VAL A 17 -5.20 -5.57 3.29
N LYS A 18 -5.22 -5.44 4.63
CA LYS A 18 -6.47 -5.39 5.40
C LYS A 18 -7.38 -4.28 4.92
N LEU A 19 -6.83 -3.10 4.63
CA LEU A 19 -7.62 -1.97 4.14
C LEU A 19 -8.30 -2.27 2.79
N VAL A 20 -7.58 -2.91 1.86
CA VAL A 20 -8.14 -3.36 0.57
C VAL A 20 -9.28 -4.36 0.79
N ILE A 21 -9.05 -5.38 1.61
CA ILE A 21 -10.03 -6.45 1.86
C ILE A 21 -11.28 -5.91 2.55
N ASN A 22 -11.11 -5.14 3.63
CA ASN A 22 -12.23 -4.67 4.45
C ASN A 22 -13.10 -3.64 3.73
N THR A 23 -12.53 -2.86 2.80
CA THR A 23 -13.26 -1.82 2.07
C THR A 23 -13.71 -2.25 0.68
N GLY A 24 -13.18 -3.36 0.17
CA GLY A 24 -13.41 -3.83 -1.21
C GLY A 24 -12.91 -2.87 -2.28
N ARG A 25 -12.10 -1.86 -1.91
CA ARG A 25 -11.59 -0.85 -2.84
C ARG A 25 -10.44 -1.41 -3.65
N ALA A 26 -10.29 -0.94 -4.89
CA ALA A 26 -9.18 -1.34 -5.74
C ALA A 26 -7.83 -0.98 -5.12
N VAL A 27 -6.83 -1.84 -5.31
CA VAL A 27 -5.46 -1.65 -4.80
C VAL A 27 -4.88 -0.30 -5.23
N SER A 28 -5.16 0.15 -6.45
CA SER A 28 -4.70 1.43 -6.99
C SER A 28 -5.27 2.65 -6.26
N VAL A 29 -6.50 2.55 -5.74
CA VAL A 29 -7.12 3.61 -4.93
C VAL A 29 -6.43 3.69 -3.58
N VAL A 30 -6.26 2.55 -2.92
CA VAL A 30 -5.58 2.48 -1.62
C VAL A 30 -4.12 2.92 -1.72
N ALA A 31 -3.39 2.51 -2.76
CA ALA A 31 -2.00 2.93 -2.99
C ALA A 31 -1.88 4.45 -3.18
N ARG A 32 -2.81 5.07 -3.92
CA ARG A 32 -2.87 6.53 -4.09
C ARG A 32 -3.12 7.26 -2.77
N GLU A 33 -4.02 6.77 -1.94
CA GLU A 33 -4.29 7.33 -0.61
C GLU A 33 -3.07 7.23 0.31
N LEU A 34 -2.32 6.13 0.21
CA LEU A 34 -1.10 5.87 0.98
C LEU A 34 0.14 6.58 0.42
N GLY A 35 0.06 7.18 -0.77
CA GLY A 35 1.18 7.90 -1.40
C GLY A 35 2.35 6.99 -1.82
N ILE A 36 2.04 5.74 -2.21
CA ILE A 36 3.01 4.72 -2.63
C ILE A 36 2.81 4.26 -4.07
#